data_AF-A0A1G8FCF3-F1
#
_entry.id   AF-A0A1G8FCF3-F1
#
_cell.length_a   1.000
_cell.length_b   1.000
_cell.length_c   1.000
_cell.angle_alpha   90.00
_cell.angle_beta   90.00
_cell.angle_gamma   90.00
#
_symmetry.space_group_name_H-M   'P 1'
#
loop_
_entity.id
_entity.type
_entity.pdbx_description
1 polymer ?
#
loop_
_entity_poly.entity_id
_entity_poly.type
_entity_poly.pdbx_seq_one_letter_code
_entity_poly.pdbx_strand_id
1 'polypeptide(L)'
;MTKEKYSEELLLEEEVLKQNEIVLFNDEVNTFDHVIDTLIYACDHMPEQAEQCALLVHYKGKCTVKTGSYDDLEPRCSKLLQAGLSAEIV
;
A
#
# COMPACT_ATOMS: atom_id res chain seq x y z
N MET A 1 3.30 45.42 -16.28
CA MET A 1 4.29 45.05 -15.25
C MET A 1 3.57 45.05 -13.91
N THR A 2 3.34 43.87 -13.34
CA THR A 2 2.95 43.56 -11.94
C THR A 2 2.61 42.06 -11.95
N LYS A 3 3.58 41.12 -11.87
CA LYS A 3 4.13 40.54 -10.64
C LYS A 3 3.11 40.45 -9.49
N GLU A 4 2.26 39.43 -9.54
CA GLU A 4 1.64 38.88 -8.35
C GLU A 4 2.13 37.44 -8.20
N LYS A 5 3.19 37.31 -7.40
CA LYS A 5 3.64 36.06 -6.83
C LYS A 5 2.59 35.67 -5.79
N TYR A 6 1.64 34.81 -6.15
CA TYR A 6 0.86 34.14 -5.13
C TYR A 6 1.71 32.97 -4.62
N SER A 7 2.42 33.27 -3.53
CA SER A 7 3.07 32.30 -2.67
C SER A 7 1.96 31.54 -1.96
N GLU A 8 1.33 30.59 -2.65
CA GLU A 8 0.59 29.50 -2.01
C GLU A 8 1.62 28.48 -1.50
N GLU A 9 2.43 28.99 -0.59
CA GLU A 9 3.00 28.28 0.54
C GLU A 9 1.79 27.89 1.41
N LEU A 10 0.94 27.00 0.87
CA LEU A 10 -0.14 26.39 1.62
C LEU A 10 0.56 25.53 2.65
N LEU A 11 0.67 26.12 3.84
CA LEU A 11 1.00 25.52 5.11
C LEU A 11 0.12 24.29 5.35
N LEU A 12 0.37 23.20 4.62
CA LEU A 12 0.03 21.84 5.04
C LEU A 12 1.10 21.40 6.05
N GLU A 13 1.26 22.22 7.08
CA GLU A 13 1.64 21.77 8.43
C GLU A 13 0.38 21.18 9.09
N GLU A 14 -0.41 20.39 8.34
CA GLU A 14 -1.23 19.40 8.98
C GLU A 14 -0.25 18.46 9.66
N GLU A 15 -0.50 18.14 10.91
CA GLU A 15 0.09 16.98 11.56
C GLU A 15 -0.11 15.80 10.62
N VAL A 16 0.86 15.54 9.74
CA VAL A 16 0.94 14.32 8.96
C VAL A 16 1.23 13.29 10.03
N LEU A 17 0.16 12.81 10.68
CA LEU A 17 0.12 11.53 11.35
C LEU A 17 0.95 10.66 10.42
N LYS A 18 2.13 10.23 10.88
CA LYS A 18 3.00 9.36 10.10
C LYS A 18 2.24 8.05 9.93
N GLN A 19 1.36 8.02 8.94
CA GLN A 19 0.62 6.87 8.55
C GLN A 19 1.64 6.01 7.83
N ASN A 20 1.89 4.84 8.39
CA ASN A 20 2.72 3.88 7.70
C ASN A 20 1.89 3.26 6.59
N GLU A 21 2.57 2.67 5.63
CA GLU A 21 1.93 2.01 4.50
C GLU A 21 2.47 0.59 4.35
N ILE A 22 1.59 -0.37 4.06
CA ILE A 22 2.03 -1.68 3.62
C ILE A 22 2.24 -1.62 2.12
N VAL A 23 3.48 -1.83 1.70
CA VAL A 23 3.87 -1.96 0.30
C VAL A 23 4.09 -3.43 0.00
N LEU A 24 3.30 -3.95 -0.94
CA LEU A 24 3.45 -5.29 -1.50
C LEU A 24 4.36 -5.21 -2.73
N PHE A 25 5.33 -6.10 -2.83
CA PHE A 25 6.29 -6.21 -3.92
C PHE A 25 5.98 -7.43 -4.77
N ASN A 26 6.25 -7.30 -6.07
CA ASN A 26 6.13 -8.42 -6.98
C ASN A 26 7.22 -9.43 -6.68
N ASP A 27 6.85 -10.69 -6.63
CA ASP A 27 7.77 -11.82 -6.61
C ASP A 27 7.53 -12.71 -7.85
N GLU A 28 8.47 -13.62 -8.10
CA GLU A 28 8.38 -14.57 -9.23
C GLU A 28 7.84 -15.94 -8.80
N VAL A 29 7.40 -16.07 -7.54
CA VAL A 29 7.06 -17.35 -6.91
C VAL A 29 5.55 -17.53 -6.76
N ASN A 30 4.84 -16.46 -6.42
CA ASN A 30 3.41 -16.49 -6.12
C ASN A 30 2.57 -16.21 -7.37
N THR A 31 1.50 -16.98 -7.52
CA THR A 31 0.51 -16.76 -8.59
C THR A 31 -0.38 -15.57 -8.27
N PHE A 32 -0.98 -15.00 -9.30
CA PHE A 32 -1.90 -13.88 -9.19
C PHE A 32 -3.10 -14.17 -8.27
N ASP A 33 -3.71 -15.36 -8.40
CA ASP A 33 -4.84 -15.78 -7.56
C ASP A 33 -4.45 -15.86 -6.07
N HIS A 34 -3.26 -16.40 -5.78
CA HIS A 34 -2.73 -16.46 -4.41
C HIS A 34 -2.55 -15.06 -3.80
N VAL A 35 -2.06 -14.11 -4.58
CA VAL A 35 -1.91 -12.71 -4.14
C VAL A 35 -3.28 -12.10 -3.84
N ILE A 36 -4.26 -12.30 -4.72
CA ILE A 36 -5.63 -11.79 -4.55
C ILE A 36 -6.27 -12.36 -3.28
N ASP A 37 -6.27 -13.68 -3.11
CA ASP A 37 -6.87 -14.36 -1.95
C ASP A 37 -6.21 -13.90 -0.64
N THR A 38 -4.90 -13.72 -0.66
CA THR A 38 -4.15 -13.25 0.49
C THR A 38 -4.48 -11.81 0.84
N LEU A 39 -4.64 -10.93 -0.15
CA LEU A 39 -5.05 -9.53 0.06
C LEU A 39 -6.47 -9.42 0.64
N ILE A 40 -7.39 -10.25 0.17
CA ILE A 40 -8.75 -10.34 0.73
C ILE A 40 -8.68 -10.76 2.20
N TYR A 41 -7.90 -11.80 2.53
CA TYR A 41 -7.83 -12.35 3.89
C TYR A 41 -7.03 -11.47 4.88
N ALA A 42 -5.93 -10.86 4.45
CA ALA A 42 -5.03 -10.12 5.33
C ALA A 42 -5.40 -8.62 5.45
N CYS A 43 -5.85 -8.02 4.35
CA CYS A 43 -6.11 -6.58 4.26
C CYS A 43 -7.61 -6.23 4.18
N ASP A 44 -8.49 -7.24 4.27
CA ASP A 44 -9.94 -7.11 4.13
C ASP A 44 -10.35 -6.44 2.80
N HIS A 45 -9.58 -6.71 1.74
CA HIS A 45 -9.87 -6.17 0.40
C HIS A 45 -11.09 -6.85 -0.20
N MET A 46 -11.85 -6.10 -1.00
CA MET A 46 -12.81 -6.72 -1.91
C MET A 46 -12.07 -7.41 -3.08
N PRO A 47 -12.65 -8.45 -3.70
CA PRO A 47 -12.02 -9.17 -4.80
C PRO A 47 -11.52 -8.26 -5.93
N GLU A 48 -12.32 -7.28 -6.34
CA GLU A 48 -11.96 -6.31 -7.37
C GLU A 48 -10.77 -5.43 -6.94
N GLN A 49 -10.69 -5.01 -5.68
CA GLN A 49 -9.56 -4.22 -5.17
C GLN A 49 -8.27 -5.04 -5.13
N ALA A 50 -8.38 -6.29 -4.68
CA ALA A 50 -7.25 -7.21 -4.61
C ALA A 50 -6.72 -7.55 -6.01
N GLU A 51 -7.61 -7.74 -6.99
CA GLU A 51 -7.26 -7.94 -8.40
C GLU A 51 -6.53 -6.72 -8.97
N GLN A 52 -7.06 -5.51 -8.76
CA GLN A 52 -6.38 -4.28 -9.19
C GLN A 52 -5.00 -4.12 -8.53
N CYS A 53 -4.89 -4.42 -7.24
CA CYS A 53 -3.60 -4.38 -6.54
C CYS A 53 -2.62 -5.40 -7.12
N ALA A 54 -3.04 -6.64 -7.37
CA ALA A 54 -2.21 -7.66 -7.99
C ALA A 54 -1.72 -7.24 -9.39
N LEU A 55 -2.58 -6.58 -10.18
CA LEU A 55 -2.21 -6.03 -11.50
C LEU A 55 -1.14 -4.95 -11.35
N LEU A 56 -1.36 -4.02 -10.41
CA LEU A 56 -0.41 -2.95 -10.15
C LEU A 56 0.94 -3.48 -9.70
N VAL A 57 0.96 -4.46 -8.79
CA VAL A 57 2.19 -5.12 -8.34
C VAL A 57 2.91 -5.77 -9.53
N HIS A 58 2.20 -6.53 -10.36
CA HIS A 58 2.81 -7.22 -11.50
C HIS A 58 3.45 -6.25 -12.51
N TYR A 59 2.77 -5.15 -12.84
CA TYR A 59 3.27 -4.21 -13.86
C TYR A 59 4.24 -3.16 -13.31
N LYS A 60 4.05 -2.69 -12.07
CA LYS A 60 4.86 -1.62 -11.46
C LYS A 60 5.95 -2.16 -10.53
N GLY A 61 5.95 -3.46 -10.24
CA GLY A 61 6.85 -4.11 -9.29
C GLY A 61 6.44 -3.94 -7.82
N LYS A 62 5.53 -3.00 -7.51
CA LYS A 62 5.02 -2.77 -6.16
C LYS A 62 3.66 -2.07 -6.13
N CYS A 63 2.92 -2.22 -5.03
CA CYS A 63 1.67 -1.52 -4.77
C CYS A 63 1.50 -1.27 -3.27
N THR A 64 1.02 -0.08 -2.90
CA THR A 64 0.52 0.16 -1.55
C THR A 64 -0.84 -0.53 -1.41
N VAL A 65 -0.99 -1.39 -0.40
CA VAL A 65 -2.23 -2.18 -0.19
C VAL A 65 -3.05 -1.67 0.99
N LYS A 66 -2.41 -1.01 1.96
CA LYS A 66 -3.09 -0.43 3.13
C LYS A 66 -2.25 0.69 3.73
N THR A 67 -2.90 1.71 4.26
CA THR A 67 -2.27 2.79 5.03
C THR A 67 -2.90 2.86 6.41
N GLY A 68 -2.12 3.14 7.45
CA GLY A 68 -2.61 3.09 8.82
C GLY A 68 -1.54 3.31 9.90
N SER A 69 -1.91 3.10 11.16
CA SER A 69 -0.94 3.09 12.26
C SER A 69 -0.09 1.81 12.22
N TYR A 70 1.15 1.87 12.72
CA TYR A 70 2.04 0.71 12.76
C TYR A 70 1.36 -0.49 13.44
N ASP A 71 0.68 -0.26 14.57
CA ASP A 71 0.00 -1.31 15.35
C ASP A 71 -1.14 -2.03 14.59
N ASP A 72 -1.82 -1.37 13.63
CA ASP A 72 -2.81 -2.03 12.78
C ASP A 72 -2.15 -2.72 11.57
N LEU A 73 -1.06 -2.14 11.05
CA LEU A 73 -0.38 -2.67 9.87
C LEU A 73 0.55 -3.85 10.19
N GLU A 74 1.21 -3.87 11.35
CA GLU A 74 2.10 -4.95 11.78
C GLU A 74 1.46 -6.34 11.71
N PRO A 75 0.27 -6.59 12.31
CA PRO A 75 -0.37 -7.90 12.22
C PRO A 75 -0.84 -8.24 10.80
N ARG A 76 -1.18 -7.24 9.98
CA ARG A 76 -1.59 -7.45 8.58
C ARG A 76 -0.40 -7.80 7.69
N CYS A 77 0.69 -7.03 7.79
CA CYS A 77 1.93 -7.28 7.08
C CYS A 77 2.52 -8.64 7.46
N SER A 78 2.48 -9.00 8.74
CA SER A 78 2.90 -10.32 9.22
C SER A 78 2.12 -11.46 8.56
N LYS A 79 0.81 -11.31 8.34
CA LYS A 79 0.00 -12.31 7.62
C LYS A 79 0.42 -12.42 6.15
N LEU A 80 0.71 -11.30 5.48
CA LEU A 80 1.21 -11.30 4.10
C LEU A 80 2.54 -12.06 4.00
N LEU A 81 3.47 -11.78 4.91
CA LEU A 81 4.77 -12.46 4.99
C LEU A 81 4.62 -13.96 5.28
N GLN A 82 3.72 -14.34 6.18
CA GLN A 82 3.41 -15.74 6.50
C GLN A 82 2.78 -16.49 5.32
N ALA A 83 2.02 -15.80 4.47
CA ALA A 83 1.48 -16.33 3.24
C ALA A 83 2.53 -16.43 2.11
N GLY A 84 3.78 -16.03 2.37
CA GLY A 84 4.88 -16.10 1.42
C GLY A 84 4.97 -14.92 0.45
N LEU A 85 4.20 -13.85 0.67
CA LEU A 85 4.27 -12.63 -0.12
C LEU A 85 5.40 -11.71 0.36
N SER A 86 5.95 -10.91 -0.55
CA SER A 86 6.96 -9.90 -0.22
C SER A 86 6.30 -8.58 0.15
N ALA A 87 6.17 -8.26 1.44
CA ALA A 87 5.56 -7.01 1.90
C ALA A 87 6.42 -6.29 2.95
N GLU A 88 6.39 -4.96 2.96
CA GLU A 88 7.08 -4.14 3.97
C GLU A 88 6.20 -2.98 4.46
N ILE A 89 6.46 -2.51 5.67
CA ILE A 89 5.82 -1.31 6.22
C ILE A 89 6.79 -0.13 6.03
N VAL A 90 6.36 0.91 5.33
CA VAL A 90 7.14 2.16 5.07
C VAL A 90 6.53 3.38 5.75
#